data_AF-A0A8J5FTA9-F1
#
_entry.id   AF-A0A8J5FTA9-F1
#
_cell.length_a   1.000
_cell.length_b   1.000
_cell.length_c   1.000
_cell.angle_alpha   90.00
_cell.angle_beta   90.00
_cell.angle_gamma   90.00
#
_symmetry.space_group_name_H-M   'P 1'
#
loop_
_entity.id
_entity.type
_entity.pdbx_description
1 polymer ?
#
loop_
_entity_poly.entity_id
_entity_poly.type
_entity_poly.pdbx_seq_one_letter_code
_entity_poly.pdbx_strand_id
1 'polypeptide(L)' 'MDESFSDAAGHVIRERATNGLNPGLVVLLFIGGLVLLFLVGNYALYTYAQRTLPPRKKKPVSKKKMKKERLRQGVSAPGE' A
#
# COMPACT_ATOMS: atom_id res chain seq x y z
N MET A 1 11.09 -53.39 15.35
CA MET A 1 11.14 -52.76 14.01
C MET A 1 10.81 -51.27 14.06
N ASP A 2 10.31 -50.74 15.18
CA ASP A 2 9.88 -49.33 15.31
C ASP A 2 11.01 -48.35 15.72
N GLU A 3 12.09 -48.85 16.31
CA GLU A 3 13.24 -48.01 16.70
C GLU A 3 14.02 -47.47 15.49
N SER A 4 14.14 -48.26 14.42
CA SER A 4 14.86 -47.86 13.19
C SER A 4 14.15 -46.76 12.41
N PHE A 5 12.80 -46.71 12.44
CA PHE A 5 12.03 -45.63 11.81
C PHE A 5 12.12 -44.33 12.60
N SER A 6 12.21 -44.42 13.93
CA SER A 6 12.34 -43.24 14.80
C SER A 6 13.72 -42.57 14.66
N ASP A 7 14.79 -43.36 14.54
CA ASP A 7 16.14 -42.84 14.28
C ASP A 7 16.27 -42.22 12.89
N ALA A 8 15.68 -42.84 11.86
CA ALA A 8 15.65 -42.28 10.51
C ALA A 8 14.87 -40.96 10.45
N ALA A 9 13.71 -40.91 11.12
CA ALA A 9 12.93 -39.68 11.24
C ALA A 9 13.70 -38.59 12.03
N GLY A 10 14.36 -38.96 13.13
CA GLY A 10 15.19 -38.06 13.92
C GLY A 10 16.37 -37.47 13.13
N HIS A 11 17.03 -38.29 12.30
CA HIS A 11 18.11 -37.85 11.43
C HIS A 11 17.62 -36.83 10.38
N VAL A 12 16.51 -37.12 9.69
CA VAL A 12 15.94 -36.23 8.66
C VAL A 12 15.48 -34.89 9.25
N ILE A 13 14.91 -34.90 10.46
CA ILE A 13 14.50 -33.69 11.19
C ILE A 13 15.74 -32.87 11.58
N ARG A 14 16.79 -33.52 12.09
CA ARG A 14 18.04 -32.87 12.51
C ARG A 14 18.79 -32.27 11.32
N GLU A 15 18.82 -32.96 10.19
CA GLU A 15 19.46 -32.49 8.95
C GLU A 15 18.73 -31.27 8.35
N ARG A 16 17.39 -31.25 8.41
CA ARG A 16 16.61 -30.04 8.08
C ARG A 16 16.85 -28.89 9.07
N ALA A 17 17.05 -29.18 10.35
CA ALA A 17 17.33 -28.16 11.36
C ALA A 17 18.74 -27.56 11.22
N THR A 18 19.72 -28.33 10.73
CA THR A 18 21.09 -27.83 10.47
C THR A 18 21.21 -27.05 9.17
N ASN A 19 20.34 -27.30 8.20
CA ASN A 19 20.19 -26.46 7.01
C ASN A 19 19.37 -25.21 7.38
N GLY A 20 20.02 -24.26 8.05
CA GLY A 20 19.43 -22.98 8.43
C GLY A 20 18.93 -22.17 7.23
N LEU A 21 18.16 -21.12 7.50
CA LEU A 21 17.61 -20.25 6.45
C LEU A 21 18.72 -19.71 5.55
N ASN A 22 18.58 -19.90 4.25
CA ASN A 22 19.55 -19.44 3.26
C ASN A 22 19.75 -17.92 3.42
N PRO A 23 21.00 -17.42 3.48
CA PRO A 23 21.27 -15.99 3.64
C PRO A 23 20.59 -15.14 2.55
N GLY A 24 20.51 -15.64 1.32
CA GLY A 24 19.78 -14.98 0.24
C GLY A 24 18.28 -14.87 0.49
N LEU A 25 17.67 -15.87 1.13
CA LEU A 25 16.25 -15.84 1.51
C LEU A 25 16.00 -14.86 2.66
N VAL A 26 16.89 -14.81 3.64
CA VAL A 26 16.84 -13.81 4.73
C VAL A 26 16.94 -12.40 4.16
N VAL A 27 17.89 -12.16 3.25
CA VAL A 27 18.09 -10.86 2.58
C VAL A 27 16.87 -10.51 1.72
N LEU A 28 16.30 -11.46 0.98
CA LEU A 28 15.10 -11.23 0.18
C LEU A 28 13.91 -10.82 1.06
N LEU A 29 13.71 -11.49 2.20
CA LEU A 29 12.69 -11.11 3.16
C LEU A 29 12.96 -9.74 3.78
N PHE A 30 14.21 -9.41 4.08
CA PHE A 30 14.57 -8.10 4.65
C PHE A 30 14.30 -6.96 3.67
N ILE A 31 14.80 -7.08 2.43
CA ILE A 31 14.63 -6.05 1.41
C ILE A 31 13.16 -5.97 0.99
N GLY A 32 12.52 -7.12 0.73
CA GLY A 32 11.10 -7.19 0.39
C GLY A 32 10.22 -6.62 1.50
N GLY A 33 10.50 -6.95 2.75
CA GLY A 33 9.79 -6.44 3.92
C GLY A 33 9.98 -4.92 4.11
N LEU A 34 11.21 -4.41 3.96
CA LEU A 34 11.48 -2.97 4.04
C LEU A 34 10.75 -2.20 2.95
N VAL A 35 10.78 -2.69 1.70
CA VAL A 35 10.07 -2.05 0.58
C VAL A 35 8.56 -2.09 0.80
N LEU A 36 8.02 -3.24 1.23
CA LEU A 36 6.60 -3.40 1.48
C LEU A 36 6.13 -2.46 2.62
N LEU A 37 6.89 -2.41 3.72
CA LEU A 37 6.60 -1.51 4.84
C LEU A 37 6.65 -0.05 4.42
N PHE A 38 7.63 0.33 3.59
CA PHE A 38 7.72 1.69 3.06
C PHE A 38 6.54 2.05 2.17
N LEU A 39 6.12 1.15 1.27
CA LEU A 39 4.95 1.36 0.41
C LEU A 39 3.67 1.47 1.23
N VAL A 40 3.43 0.53 2.15
CA VAL A 40 2.22 0.52 2.99
C VAL A 40 2.19 1.75 3.88
N GLY A 41 3.29 2.09 4.54
CA GLY A 41 3.40 3.28 5.38
C GLY A 41 3.16 4.57 4.58
N ASN A 42 3.74 4.68 3.38
CA ASN A 42 3.53 5.84 2.52
C ASN A 42 2.09 5.94 2.03
N TYR A 43 1.49 4.82 1.62
CA TYR A 43 0.11 4.77 1.17
C TYR A 43 -0.87 5.10 2.30
N ALA A 44 -0.64 4.56 3.50
CA ALA A 44 -1.42 4.87 4.69
C ALA A 44 -1.31 6.36 5.05
N LEU A 45 -0.09 6.93 5.02
CA LEU A 45 0.13 8.35 5.28
C LEU A 45 -0.52 9.23 4.22
N TYR A 46 -0.42 8.86 2.95
CA TYR A 46 -1.05 9.58 1.85
C TYR A 46 -2.58 9.58 1.96
N THR A 47 -3.17 8.42 2.23
CA THR A 47 -4.62 8.29 2.41
C THR A 47 -5.11 8.99 3.66
N TYR A 48 -4.36 8.93 4.76
CA TYR A 48 -4.64 9.70 5.97
C TYR A 48 -4.60 11.21 5.69
N ALA A 49 -3.52 11.68 5.06
CA ALA A 49 -3.37 13.08 4.67
C ALA A 49 -4.50 13.51 3.74
N GLN A 50 -4.92 12.71 2.77
CA GLN A 50 -6.07 13.05 1.91
C GLN A 50 -7.39 13.14 2.67
N ARG A 51 -7.57 12.37 3.75
CA ARG A 51 -8.78 12.44 4.59
C ARG A 51 -8.77 13.65 5.52
N THR A 52 -7.61 14.06 6.02
CA THR A 52 -7.46 15.22 6.91
C THR A 52 -7.29 16.54 6.16
N LEU A 53 -6.72 16.48 4.96
CA LEU A 53 -6.60 17.63 4.09
C LEU A 53 -7.98 17.92 3.49
N PRO A 54 -8.48 19.16 3.59
CA PRO A 54 -9.72 19.51 2.92
C PRO A 54 -9.59 19.19 1.43
N PRO A 55 -10.60 18.56 0.80
CA PRO A 55 -10.55 18.17 -0.60
C PRO A 55 -10.09 19.39 -1.37
N ARG A 56 -8.97 19.27 -2.12
CA ARG A 56 -8.30 20.40 -2.79
C ARG A 56 -9.35 21.24 -3.46
N LYS A 57 -9.85 22.28 -2.76
CA LYS A 57 -10.90 23.13 -3.29
C LYS A 57 -10.20 23.80 -4.44
N LYS A 58 -10.51 23.38 -5.67
CA LYS A 58 -10.14 24.13 -6.87
C LYS A 58 -10.45 25.58 -6.50
N LYS A 59 -9.45 26.46 -6.59
CA LYS A 59 -9.55 27.85 -6.11
C LYS A 59 -10.96 28.32 -6.43
N PRO A 60 -11.78 28.71 -5.42
CA PRO A 60 -13.18 28.98 -5.63
C PRO A 60 -13.28 29.90 -6.84
N VAL A 61 -13.93 29.39 -7.88
CA VAL A 61 -13.94 30.06 -9.17
C VAL A 61 -14.61 31.40 -8.91
N SER A 62 -13.87 32.50 -9.11
CA SER A 62 -14.40 33.84 -8.86
C SER A 62 -15.78 33.95 -9.49
N LYS A 63 -16.75 34.55 -8.78
CA LYS A 63 -18.13 34.66 -9.28
C LYS A 63 -18.19 35.25 -10.69
N LYS A 64 -17.23 36.11 -11.06
CA LYS A 64 -17.05 36.64 -12.41
C LYS A 64 -16.72 35.55 -13.45
N LYS A 65 -15.83 34.60 -13.13
CA LYS A 65 -15.49 33.46 -13.99
C LYS A 65 -16.64 32.45 -14.06
N MET A 66 -17.34 32.18 -12.94
CA MET A 66 -18.54 31.33 -12.98
C MET A 66 -19.65 31.91 -13.86
N LYS A 67 -19.92 33.22 -13.76
CA LYS A 67 -20.90 33.89 -14.62
C LYS A 67 -20.47 33.86 -16.09
N LYS A 68 -19.19 34.09 -16.38
CA LYS A 68 -18.65 34.01 -17.75
C LYS A 68 -18.77 32.60 -18.34
N GLU A 69 -18.54 31.56 -17.52
CA GLU A 69 -18.62 30.17 -17.96
C GLU A 69 -20.09 29.72 -18.15
N ARG A 70 -20.99 30.12 -17.24
CA ARG A 70 -22.44 29.92 -17.39
C ARG A 70 -23.04 30.59 -18.63
N LEU A 71 -22.63 31.84 -18.91
CA LEU A 71 -23.04 32.58 -20.11
C LEU A 71 -22.51 31.92 -21.40
N ARG A 72 -21.28 31.38 -21.38
CA ARG A 72 -20.72 30.62 -22.50
C ARG A 72 -21.39 29.27 -22.73
N GLN A 73 -21.90 28.66 -21.66
CA GLN A 73 -22.64 27.40 -21.70
C GLN A 73 -24.12 27.61 -22.09
N GLY A 74 -24.56 28.85 -22.32
CA GLY A 74 -25.95 29.16 -22.68
C GLY A 74 -26.95 28.85 -21.57
N VAL A 75 -26.48 28.64 -20.32
CA VAL A 75 -27.35 28.37 -19.18
C VAL A 75 -28.01 29.69 -18.80
N SER A 76 -29.30 29.82 -19.12
CA SER A 76 -30.12 30.97 -18.71
C SER A 76 -30.01 31.15 -17.20
N ALA A 77 -29.96 32.41 -16.76
CA ALA A 77 -29.90 32.70 -15.34
C ALA A 77 -31.12 32.06 -14.65
N PRO A 78 -30.95 31.44 -13.46
CA PRO A 78 -32.10 30.91 -12.74
C PRO A 78 -32.98 32.11 -12.34
N GLY A 79 -34.05 32.34 -13.09
CA GLY A 79 -34.92 33.52 -12.96
C GLY A 79 -35.43 34.09 -14.29
N GLU A 80 -35.75 33.23 -15.26
CA GLU A 80 -36.94 33.44 -16.10
C GLU A 80 -38.14 32.78 -15.44
#